data_AF-A0A7T8GKX1-F1
#
_entry.id   AF-A0A7T8GKX1-F1
#
_cell.length_a   1.000
_cell.length_b   1.000
_cell.length_c   1.000
_cell.angle_alpha   90.00
_cell.angle_beta   90.00
_cell.angle_gamma   90.00
#
_symmetry.space_group_name_H-M   'P 1'
#
loop_
_entity.id
_entity.type
_entity.pdbx_description
1 polymer ?
#
loop_
_entity_poly.entity_id
_entity_poly.type
_entity_poly.pdbx_seq_one_letter_code
_entity_poly.pdbx_strand_id
1 'polypeptide(L)'
;MSSELERRTAIIVALRCGRAPKEIIDFFKFPKATVYSIAKSFKESEDIEEGFLTPERKTPDRSQVLENLDMFWSKEFWPPSSPDLNPCDYYLWGVLERDTNKRAHNSVDSLKAAIIQAVANLSREQVAHAVGRFRRRVEAVIVKGGSWIE
;
A
#
# COMPACT_ATOMS: atom_id res chain seq x y z
N MET A 1 -0.39 -3.06 -24.52
CA MET A 1 -0.02 -2.25 -23.34
C MET A 1 1.22 -1.43 -23.69
N SER A 2 1.33 -0.17 -23.27
CA SER A 2 2.32 0.77 -23.85
C SER A 2 3.75 0.52 -23.34
N SER A 3 4.72 0.42 -24.25
CA SER A 3 6.16 0.21 -23.95
C SER A 3 6.77 1.27 -23.02
N GLU A 4 6.11 2.40 -22.82
CA GLU A 4 6.54 3.46 -21.91
C GLU A 4 6.26 3.12 -20.43
N LEU A 5 5.14 2.44 -20.16
CA LEU A 5 4.76 2.03 -18.81
C LEU A 5 5.70 0.96 -18.27
N GLU A 6 6.12 0.04 -19.14
CA GLU A 6 7.11 -1.00 -18.82
C GLU A 6 8.47 -0.38 -18.48
N ARG A 7 8.93 0.62 -19.27
CA ARG A 7 10.19 1.35 -19.00
C ARG A 7 10.14 2.09 -17.67
N ARG A 8 9.03 2.79 -17.39
CA ARG A 8 8.85 3.53 -16.13
C ARG A 8 8.90 2.59 -14.93
N THR A 9 8.23 1.44 -15.04
CA THR A 9 8.19 0.42 -13.98
C THR A 9 9.59 -0.17 -13.72
N ALA A 10 10.31 -0.56 -14.78
CA ALA A 10 11.66 -1.10 -14.65
C ALA A 10 12.64 -0.12 -13.97
N ILE A 11 12.54 1.18 -14.28
CA ILE A 11 13.38 2.22 -13.65
C ILE A 11 13.05 2.35 -12.17
N ILE A 12 11.77 2.40 -11.79
CA ILE A 12 11.34 2.52 -10.39
C ILE A 12 11.80 1.32 -9.56
N VAL A 13 11.63 0.10 -10.09
CA VAL A 13 12.10 -1.12 -9.40
C VAL A 13 13.61 -1.10 -9.20
N ALA A 14 14.39 -0.71 -10.23
CA ALA A 14 15.84 -0.65 -10.11
C ALA A 14 16.32 0.41 -9.09
N LEU A 15 15.66 1.57 -9.03
CA LEU A 15 15.94 2.62 -8.02
C LEU A 15 15.64 2.12 -6.60
N ARG A 16 14.53 1.40 -6.40
CA ARG A 16 14.19 0.78 -5.11
C ARG A 16 15.21 -0.27 -4.68
N CYS A 17 15.83 -0.97 -5.63
CA CYS A 17 16.94 -1.90 -5.37
C CYS A 17 18.30 -1.18 -5.13
N GLY A 18 18.30 0.14 -4.93
CA GLY A 18 19.50 0.94 -4.64
C GLY A 18 20.43 1.16 -5.82
N ARG A 19 19.98 0.90 -7.06
CA ARG A 19 20.81 1.13 -8.26
C ARG A 19 20.91 2.62 -8.58
N ALA A 20 22.11 3.07 -8.93
CA ALA A 20 22.31 4.44 -9.36
C ALA A 20 21.69 4.68 -10.76
N PRO A 21 21.16 5.89 -11.06
CA PRO A 21 20.60 6.20 -12.38
C PRO A 21 21.53 5.89 -13.55
N LYS A 22 22.85 6.05 -13.36
CA LYS A 22 23.86 5.72 -14.37
C LYS A 22 23.90 4.21 -14.68
N GLU A 23 23.82 3.36 -13.65
CA GLU A 23 23.81 1.90 -13.81
C GLU A 23 22.54 1.43 -14.53
N ILE A 24 21.40 2.08 -14.27
CA ILE A 24 20.12 1.82 -14.93
C ILE A 24 20.19 2.18 -16.41
N ILE A 25 20.77 3.34 -16.75
CA ILE A 25 21.02 3.75 -18.14
C ILE A 25 21.90 2.72 -18.85
N ASP A 26 22.99 2.31 -18.21
CA ASP A 26 23.96 1.41 -18.80
C ASP A 26 23.41 -0.01 -19.00
N PHE A 27 22.55 -0.48 -18.09
CA PHE A 27 21.92 -1.80 -18.15
C PHE A 27 20.76 -1.87 -19.15
N PHE A 28 19.77 -0.98 -19.01
CA PHE A 28 18.55 -1.03 -19.82
C PHE A 28 18.66 -0.26 -21.15
N LYS A 29 19.73 0.51 -21.34
CA LYS A 29 19.93 1.40 -22.51
C LYS A 29 18.78 2.39 -22.70
N PHE A 30 18.11 2.76 -21.62
CA PHE A 30 17.03 3.75 -21.65
C PHE A 30 17.57 5.17 -21.85
N PRO A 31 16.77 6.10 -22.43
CA PRO A 31 17.19 7.47 -22.62
C PRO A 31 17.54 8.14 -21.28
N LYS A 32 18.70 8.79 -21.22
CA LYS A 32 19.18 9.48 -20.00
C LYS A 32 18.11 10.42 -19.42
N ALA A 33 17.48 11.22 -20.28
CA ALA A 33 16.45 12.17 -19.87
C ALA A 33 15.30 11.49 -19.12
N THR A 34 14.86 10.32 -19.58
CA THR A 34 13.78 9.54 -18.96
C THR A 34 14.19 8.97 -17.60
N VAL A 35 15.40 8.41 -17.50
CA VAL A 35 15.88 7.84 -16.23
C VAL A 35 16.04 8.92 -15.17
N TYR A 36 16.63 10.06 -15.52
CA TYR A 36 16.85 11.16 -14.58
C TYR A 36 15.55 11.89 -14.20
N SER A 37 14.58 12.05 -15.11
CA SER A 37 13.29 12.65 -14.75
C SER A 37 12.53 11.77 -13.76
N ILE A 38 12.55 10.45 -13.96
CA ILE A 38 11.92 9.49 -13.04
C ILE A 38 12.65 9.44 -11.71
N ALA A 39 14.00 9.40 -11.70
CA ALA A 39 14.78 9.39 -10.48
C ALA A 39 14.57 10.66 -9.63
N LYS A 40 14.39 11.82 -10.29
CA LYS A 40 14.04 13.07 -9.61
C LYS A 40 12.68 12.98 -8.93
N SER A 41 11.64 12.55 -9.67
CA SER A 41 10.29 12.39 -9.11
C SER A 41 10.23 11.34 -8.00
N PHE A 42 11.06 10.29 -8.09
CA PHE A 42 11.18 9.27 -7.04
C PHE A 42 11.75 9.88 -5.74
N LYS A 43 12.82 10.66 -5.84
CA LYS A 43 13.42 11.33 -4.67
C LYS A 43 12.48 12.35 -4.03
N GLU A 44 11.78 13.13 -4.85
CA GLU A 44 10.77 14.09 -4.37
C GLU A 44 9.63 13.39 -3.61
N SER A 45 9.24 12.17 -4.00
CA SER A 45 8.25 11.39 -3.24
C SER A 45 8.77 10.84 -1.90
N GLU A 46 10.05 10.47 -1.81
CA GLU A 46 10.66 10.02 -0.55
C GLU A 46 10.80 11.17 0.45
N ASP A 47 11.22 12.35 -0.02
CA ASP A 47 11.37 13.56 0.82
C ASP A 47 10.01 14.02 1.40
N ILE A 48 8.91 13.86 0.63
CA ILE A 48 7.55 14.15 1.11
C ILE A 48 7.15 13.18 2.22
N GLU A 49 7.42 11.87 2.08
CA GLU A 49 7.12 10.87 3.10
C GLU A 49 7.92 11.06 4.40
N GLU A 50 9.17 11.52 4.30
CA GLU A 50 10.04 11.79 5.44
C GLU A 50 9.61 13.05 6.23
N GLY A 51 9.06 14.05 5.55
CA GLY A 51 8.56 15.30 6.18
C GLY A 51 7.33 15.12 7.08
N PHE A 52 6.59 14.01 6.99
CA PHE A 52 5.42 13.74 7.82
C PHE A 52 5.73 13.05 9.17
N LEU A 53 6.99 12.69 9.44
CA LEU A 53 7.37 11.92 10.64
C LEU A 53 8.49 12.63 11.44
N THR A 54 8.13 13.28 12.55
CA THR A 54 9.07 13.65 13.65
C THR A 54 8.37 13.43 15.02
N PRO A 55 9.11 13.35 16.15
CA PRO A 55 9.87 12.16 16.53
C PRO A 55 9.56 11.73 17.97
N GLU A 56 8.85 10.61 18.18
CA GLU A 56 8.77 10.03 19.54
C GLU A 56 8.35 8.56 19.52
N ARG A 57 9.21 7.74 18.94
CA ARG A 57 9.39 6.31 19.22
C ARG A 57 10.60 5.89 18.42
N LYS A 58 11.52 5.16 19.04
CA LYS A 58 12.61 4.48 18.33
C LYS A 58 11.95 3.58 17.28
N THR A 59 11.89 4.06 16.05
CA THR A 59 11.42 3.30 14.90
C THR A 59 12.44 2.17 14.70
N PRO A 60 11.98 0.92 14.50
CA PRO A 60 12.86 -0.12 13.98
C PRO A 60 13.54 0.42 12.72
N ASP A 61 14.81 0.05 12.54
CA ASP A 61 15.62 0.38 11.36
C ASP A 61 14.75 0.34 10.10
N ARG A 62 14.67 1.47 9.38
CA ARG A 62 13.81 1.66 8.20
C ARG A 62 14.11 0.59 7.14
N SER A 63 15.34 0.07 7.13
CA SER A 63 15.79 -1.07 6.33
C SER A 63 14.96 -2.32 6.61
N GLN A 64 14.68 -2.67 7.87
CA GLN A 64 13.87 -3.85 8.23
C GLN A 64 12.37 -3.68 7.95
N VAL A 65 11.87 -2.43 8.04
CA VAL A 65 10.47 -2.14 7.72
C VAL A 65 10.26 -2.18 6.21
N LEU A 66 11.21 -1.62 5.44
CA LEU A 66 11.17 -1.58 3.98
C LEU A 66 11.50 -2.93 3.33
N GLU A 67 12.40 -3.73 3.91
CA GLU A 67 12.67 -5.11 3.49
C GLU A 67 11.44 -6.04 3.62
N ASN A 68 10.49 -5.67 4.48
CA ASN A 68 9.19 -6.35 4.60
C ASN A 68 8.05 -5.64 3.84
N LEU A 69 8.33 -4.53 3.16
CA LEU A 69 7.39 -3.73 2.36
C LEU A 69 7.52 -3.99 0.85
N ASP A 70 7.89 -5.21 0.44
CA ASP A 70 7.65 -5.71 -0.92
C ASP A 70 6.14 -5.80 -1.27
N MET A 71 5.26 -5.42 -0.34
CA MET A 71 3.79 -5.48 -0.47
C MET A 71 3.13 -4.20 -0.98
N PHE A 72 3.84 -3.09 -1.19
CA PHE A 72 3.19 -1.86 -1.71
C PHE A 72 3.05 -1.95 -3.23
N TRP A 73 1.96 -2.56 -3.68
CA TRP A 73 1.54 -2.57 -5.08
C TRP A 73 1.50 -1.12 -5.57
N SER A 74 2.22 -0.83 -6.66
CA SER A 74 2.12 0.50 -7.25
C SER A 74 0.68 0.73 -7.71
N LYS A 75 0.26 1.98 -7.83
CA LYS A 75 -1.10 2.33 -8.28
C LYS A 75 -1.46 1.64 -9.60
N GLU A 76 -0.48 1.43 -10.46
CA GLU A 76 -0.62 0.78 -11.75
C GLU A 76 -0.80 -0.74 -11.67
N PHE A 77 -0.39 -1.35 -10.56
CA PHE A 77 -0.48 -2.79 -10.31
C PHE A 77 -1.77 -3.17 -9.58
N TRP A 78 -2.36 -2.26 -8.80
CA TRP A 78 -3.63 -2.53 -8.12
C TRP A 78 -4.80 -2.60 -9.12
N PRO A 79 -5.54 -3.71 -9.18
CA PRO A 79 -6.66 -3.84 -10.10
C PRO A 79 -7.77 -2.84 -9.76
N PRO A 80 -8.37 -2.17 -10.75
CA PRO A 80 -9.49 -1.27 -10.51
C PRO A 80 -10.67 -2.04 -9.89
N SER A 81 -11.47 -1.35 -9.07
CA SER A 81 -12.69 -1.91 -8.47
C SER A 81 -12.45 -3.25 -7.75
N SER A 82 -11.42 -3.35 -6.90
CA SER A 82 -11.09 -4.60 -6.21
C SER A 82 -11.17 -4.50 -4.67
N PRO A 83 -12.35 -4.19 -4.10
CA PRO A 83 -12.57 -4.22 -2.65
C PRO A 83 -12.30 -5.62 -2.06
N ASP A 84 -12.52 -6.68 -2.85
CA ASP A 84 -12.23 -8.06 -2.45
C ASP A 84 -10.77 -8.31 -2.07
N LEU A 85 -9.85 -7.45 -2.53
CA LEU A 85 -8.43 -7.56 -2.25
C LEU A 85 -7.97 -6.56 -1.18
N ASN A 86 -8.78 -5.58 -0.80
CA ASN A 86 -8.41 -4.59 0.21
C ASN A 86 -8.82 -5.05 1.63
N PRO A 87 -7.88 -5.30 2.56
CA PRO A 87 -8.21 -5.68 3.93
C PRO A 87 -9.11 -4.70 4.67
N CYS A 88 -9.07 -3.41 4.30
CA CYS A 88 -9.99 -2.44 4.86
C CYS A 88 -11.43 -2.72 4.41
N ASP A 89 -11.63 -3.02 3.13
CA ASP A 89 -12.95 -3.21 2.54
C ASP A 89 -13.58 -4.55 2.93
N TYR A 90 -12.85 -5.67 2.79
CA TYR A 90 -13.42 -6.98 3.11
C TYR A 90 -13.46 -7.31 4.61
N TYR A 91 -12.90 -6.47 5.48
CA TYR A 91 -12.86 -6.74 6.92
C TYR A 91 -13.02 -5.53 7.82
N LEU A 92 -12.11 -4.56 7.76
CA LEU A 92 -12.05 -3.47 8.74
C LEU A 92 -13.38 -2.74 8.83
N TRP A 93 -13.93 -2.30 7.70
CA TRP A 93 -15.17 -1.53 7.69
C TRP A 93 -16.35 -2.31 8.25
N GLY A 94 -16.47 -3.61 7.94
CA GLY A 94 -17.52 -4.45 8.52
C GLY A 94 -17.38 -4.67 10.03
N VAL A 95 -16.14 -4.69 10.55
CA VAL A 95 -15.90 -4.73 12.01
C VAL A 95 -16.29 -3.42 12.67
N LEU A 96 -15.82 -2.29 12.11
CA LEU A 96 -16.11 -0.97 12.66
C LEU A 96 -17.60 -0.68 12.62
N GLU A 97 -18.27 -0.92 11.49
CA GLU A 97 -19.71 -0.74 11.34
C GLU A 97 -20.49 -1.54 12.38
N ARG A 98 -20.17 -2.83 12.54
CA ARG A 98 -20.81 -3.70 13.54
C ARG A 98 -20.61 -3.17 14.96
N ASP A 99 -19.43 -2.66 15.28
CA ASP A 99 -19.09 -2.25 16.64
C ASP A 99 -19.63 -0.86 16.99
N THR A 100 -19.60 0.09 16.06
CA THR A 100 -20.15 1.43 16.27
C THR A 100 -21.67 1.40 16.28
N ASN A 101 -22.30 0.63 15.41
CA ASN A 101 -23.76 0.60 15.27
C ASN A 101 -24.47 -0.21 16.39
N LYS A 102 -23.74 -0.71 17.39
CA LYS A 102 -24.33 -1.29 18.62
C LYS A 102 -25.16 -0.28 19.41
N ARG A 103 -24.93 1.01 19.20
CA ARG A 103 -25.64 2.11 19.86
C ARG A 103 -26.00 3.17 18.83
N ALA A 104 -27.13 3.84 19.05
CA ALA A 104 -27.48 5.01 18.25
C ALA A 104 -26.59 6.21 18.65
N HIS A 105 -26.22 7.03 17.67
CA HIS A 105 -25.46 8.26 17.87
C HIS A 105 -26.36 9.46 17.58
N ASN A 106 -26.38 10.44 18.48
CA ASN A 106 -27.18 11.66 18.36
C ASN A 106 -26.37 12.86 17.81
N SER A 107 -25.07 12.67 17.53
CA SER A 107 -24.19 13.68 16.95
C SER A 107 -23.06 13.03 16.15
N VAL A 108 -22.50 13.81 15.22
CA VAL A 108 -21.32 13.40 14.45
C VAL A 108 -20.11 13.16 15.36
N ASP A 109 -19.95 13.95 16.43
CA ASP A 109 -18.82 13.80 17.35
C ASP A 109 -18.93 12.52 18.18
N SER A 110 -20.14 12.13 18.59
CA SER A 110 -20.39 10.84 19.24
C SER A 110 -20.00 9.68 18.32
N LEU A 111 -20.37 9.75 17.03
CA LEU A 111 -20.02 8.73 16.04
C LEU A 111 -18.50 8.67 15.80
N LYS A 112 -17.84 9.83 15.61
CA LYS A 112 -16.38 9.89 15.44
C LYS A 112 -15.64 9.29 16.64
N ALA A 113 -16.05 9.62 17.86
CA ALA A 113 -15.47 9.06 19.08
C ALA A 113 -15.64 7.53 19.13
N ALA A 114 -16.81 7.02 18.75
CA ALA A 114 -17.07 5.58 18.68
C ALA A 114 -16.20 4.88 17.63
N ILE A 115 -16.04 5.46 16.43
CA ILE A 115 -15.16 4.92 15.39
C ILE A 115 -13.70 4.86 15.90
N ILE A 116 -13.19 5.94 16.48
CA ILE A 116 -11.83 6.00 17.03
C ILE A 116 -11.63 4.91 18.10
N GLN A 117 -12.60 4.75 19.01
CA GLN A 117 -12.54 3.69 20.02
C GLN A 117 -12.61 2.29 19.40
N ALA A 118 -13.47 2.06 18.41
CA ALA A 118 -13.56 0.77 17.73
C ALA A 118 -12.25 0.40 17.03
N VAL A 119 -11.59 1.37 16.37
CA VAL A 119 -10.27 1.19 15.77
C VAL A 119 -9.22 0.89 16.84
N ALA A 120 -9.20 1.64 17.95
CA ALA A 120 -8.25 1.43 19.04
C ALA A 120 -8.41 0.06 19.74
N ASN A 121 -9.62 -0.50 19.71
CA ASN A 121 -9.92 -1.81 20.29
C ASN A 121 -9.62 -2.99 19.34
N LEU A 122 -9.25 -2.74 18.09
CA LEU A 122 -8.83 -3.81 17.18
C LEU A 122 -7.53 -4.42 17.67
N SER A 123 -7.58 -5.71 17.98
CA SER A 123 -6.39 -6.46 18.38
C SER A 123 -5.43 -6.63 17.21
N ARG A 124 -4.14 -6.76 17.52
CA ARG A 124 -3.11 -7.03 16.52
C ARG A 124 -3.38 -8.35 15.79
N GLU A 125 -3.93 -9.33 16.49
CA GLU A 125 -4.29 -10.65 15.99
C GLU A 125 -5.41 -10.56 14.95
N GLN A 126 -6.43 -9.73 15.18
CA GLN A 126 -7.49 -9.47 14.20
C GLN A 126 -6.94 -8.84 12.93
N VAL A 127 -6.04 -7.87 13.06
CA VAL A 127 -5.40 -7.20 11.91
C VAL A 127 -4.51 -8.18 11.15
N ALA A 128 -3.66 -8.93 11.86
CA ALA A 128 -2.77 -9.93 11.27
C ALA A 128 -3.56 -11.02 10.54
N HIS A 129 -4.66 -11.50 11.14
CA HIS A 129 -5.55 -12.46 10.50
C HIS A 129 -6.21 -11.86 9.26
N ALA A 130 -6.67 -10.61 9.30
CA ALA A 130 -7.25 -9.95 8.13
C ALA A 130 -6.24 -9.86 6.98
N VAL A 131 -5.06 -9.32 7.24
CA VAL A 131 -3.98 -9.19 6.24
C VAL A 131 -3.51 -10.55 5.73
N GLY A 132 -3.42 -11.57 6.60
CA GLY A 132 -3.06 -12.93 6.23
C GLY A 132 -4.04 -13.59 5.24
N ARG A 133 -5.28 -13.09 5.13
CA ARG A 133 -6.25 -13.55 4.13
C ARG A 133 -6.03 -12.96 2.75
N PHE A 134 -5.15 -11.97 2.59
CA PHE A 134 -4.89 -11.35 1.29
C PHE A 134 -4.46 -12.38 0.24
N ARG A 135 -3.47 -13.21 0.55
CA ARG A 135 -2.92 -14.19 -0.39
C ARG A 135 -3.98 -15.14 -0.95
N ARG A 136 -4.77 -15.78 -0.07
CA ARG A 136 -5.83 -16.70 -0.50
C ARG A 136 -6.92 -16.02 -1.34
N ARG A 137 -7.17 -14.73 -1.11
CA ARG A 137 -8.14 -13.95 -1.90
C ARG A 137 -7.60 -13.64 -3.29
N VAL A 138 -6.31 -13.29 -3.42
CA VAL A 138 -5.64 -13.19 -4.73
C VAL A 138 -5.71 -14.51 -5.48
N GLU A 139 -5.40 -15.63 -4.83
CA GLU A 139 -5.49 -16.96 -5.43
C GLU A 139 -6.91 -17.29 -5.90
N ALA A 140 -7.93 -16.93 -5.11
CA ALA A 140 -9.34 -17.12 -5.50
C ALA A 140 -9.74 -16.26 -6.71
N VAL A 141 -9.28 -15.00 -6.78
CA VAL A 141 -9.50 -14.13 -7.95
C VAL A 141 -8.85 -14.72 -9.20
N ILE A 142 -7.63 -15.27 -9.09
CA ILE A 142 -6.94 -15.93 -10.20
C ILE A 142 -7.72 -17.15 -10.69
N VAL A 143 -8.20 -17.99 -9.77
CA VAL A 143 -9.03 -19.17 -10.11
C VAL A 143 -10.32 -18.76 -10.84
N LYS A 144 -10.91 -17.62 -10.47
CA LYS A 144 -12.09 -17.06 -11.13
C LYS A 144 -11.77 -16.23 -12.39
N GLY A 145 -10.53 -16.24 -12.88
CA GLY A 145 -10.14 -15.48 -14.07
C GLY A 145 -10.31 -13.97 -13.92
N GLY A 146 -10.12 -13.44 -12.71
CA GLY A 146 -10.28 -12.00 -12.42
C GLY A 146 -11.68 -11.57 -12.02
N SER A 147 -12.63 -12.51 -11.86
CA SER A 147 -13.99 -12.19 -11.38
C SER A 147 -14.06 -12.02 -9.86
N TRP A 148 -15.19 -11.45 -9.41
CA TRP A 148 -15.51 -11.17 -8.00
C TRP A 148 -15.53 -12.43 -7.13
N ILE A 149 -15.06 -12.29 -5.90
CA ILE A 149 -15.04 -13.35 -4.88
C ILE A 149 -15.81 -12.93 -3.63
N GLU A 150 -16.41 -13.89 -2.94
CA GLU A 150 -17.04 -13.65 -1.63
C GLU A 150 -16.01 -13.79 -0.49
#